data_AF-A0A932L899-F1
#
_entry.id   AF-A0A932L899-F1
#
_cell.length_a   1.000
_cell.length_b   1.000
_cell.length_c   1.000
_cell.angle_alpha   90.00
_cell.angle_beta   90.00
_cell.angle_gamma   90.00
#
_symmetry.space_group_name_H-M   'P 1'
#
loop_
_entity.id
_entity.type
_entity.pdbx_description
1 polymer ?
#
loop_
_entity_poly.entity_id
_entity_poly.type
_entity_poly.pdbx_seq_one_letter_code
_entity_poly.pdbx_strand_id
1 'polypeptide(L)'
;MATSAIAKRDNVGKLLERALDAGEGLLRLTPTWVPRSFLHPGKRIKLAPQDWYAYGAHRGGIDERWFASTTEAANENRTPDEGLSYVAFEGQRYTLRDAVSEAGPRLVGQAMFDKYKRWPVYSKFFDNMGPIPHHMHQGFKHAALTGQEGKPESYYFPPQLNNVDNNFAYTFMGLEPGTTKAQVRKCLEDWDKGDNGILD
;
A
#
# COMPACT_ATOMS: atom_id res chain seq x y z
N MET A 1 -3.34 17.51 4.62
CA MET A 1 -4.27 16.61 3.88
C MET A 1 -4.99 17.38 2.79
N ALA A 2 -5.47 16.71 1.73
CA ALA A 2 -6.18 17.39 0.63
C ALA A 2 -7.46 18.07 1.11
N THR A 3 -7.66 19.33 0.74
CA THR A 3 -8.79 20.18 1.17
C THR A 3 -9.95 20.20 0.17
N SER A 4 -9.79 19.56 -0.99
CA SER A 4 -10.83 19.49 -2.02
C SER A 4 -12.05 18.69 -1.55
N ALA A 5 -13.22 19.14 -1.99
CA ALA A 5 -14.49 18.51 -1.65
C ALA A 5 -14.56 17.10 -2.26
N ILE A 6 -15.04 16.13 -1.48
CA ILE A 6 -15.25 14.77 -1.97
C ILE A 6 -16.56 14.76 -2.78
N ALA A 7 -16.49 14.39 -4.05
CA ALA A 7 -17.65 14.26 -4.91
C ALA A 7 -18.53 13.08 -4.46
N LYS A 8 -19.84 13.23 -4.61
CA LYS A 8 -20.78 12.11 -4.41
C LYS A 8 -20.56 11.04 -5.48
N ARG A 9 -20.74 9.76 -5.11
CA ARG A 9 -20.47 8.62 -6.00
C ARG A 9 -21.24 8.66 -7.32
N ASP A 10 -22.50 9.07 -7.29
CA ASP A 10 -23.37 9.23 -8.47
C ASP A 10 -22.91 10.31 -9.47
N ASN A 11 -21.96 11.16 -9.07
CA ASN A 11 -21.36 12.18 -9.93
C ASN A 11 -19.97 11.80 -10.46
N VAL A 12 -19.41 10.65 -10.08
CA VAL A 12 -18.03 10.28 -10.43
C VAL A 12 -17.85 10.10 -11.94
N GLY A 13 -18.75 9.41 -12.64
CA GLY A 13 -18.63 9.16 -14.08
C GLY A 13 -18.50 10.46 -14.90
N LYS A 14 -19.36 11.45 -14.66
CA LYS A 14 -19.30 12.75 -15.35
C LYS A 14 -18.01 13.51 -15.06
N LEU A 15 -17.55 13.49 -13.80
CA LEU A 15 -16.34 14.18 -13.39
C LEU A 15 -15.09 13.48 -13.92
N LEU A 16 -15.13 12.15 -14.05
CA LEU A 16 -14.09 11.32 -14.64
C LEU A 16 -13.91 11.62 -16.13
N GLU A 17 -15.00 11.63 -16.90
CA GLU A 17 -14.98 11.96 -18.33
C GLU A 17 -14.31 13.32 -18.58
N ARG A 18 -14.75 14.36 -17.85
CA ARG A 18 -14.16 15.71 -17.94
C ARG A 18 -12.68 15.73 -17.56
N ALA A 19 -12.29 14.98 -16.53
CA ALA A 19 -10.90 14.90 -16.10
C ALA A 19 -10.01 14.18 -17.12
N LEU A 20 -10.53 13.13 -17.78
CA LEU A 20 -9.83 12.43 -18.86
C LEU A 20 -9.69 13.31 -20.09
N ASP A 21 -10.75 14.00 -20.50
CA ASP A 21 -10.71 14.88 -21.67
C ASP A 21 -9.75 16.05 -21.45
N ALA A 22 -9.86 16.74 -20.32
CA ALA A 22 -8.97 17.86 -19.98
C ALA A 22 -7.51 17.43 -19.73
N GLY A 23 -7.30 16.19 -19.32
CA GLY A 23 -5.98 15.62 -19.06
C GLY A 23 -5.40 14.84 -20.24
N GLU A 24 -6.07 14.80 -21.40
CA GLU A 24 -5.69 13.99 -22.56
C GLU A 24 -5.41 12.51 -22.18
N GLY A 25 -6.25 11.97 -21.31
CA GLY A 25 -6.14 10.61 -20.76
C GLY A 25 -5.33 10.49 -19.46
N LEU A 26 -4.74 11.56 -18.95
CA LEU A 26 -3.96 11.56 -17.70
C LEU A 26 -4.77 12.04 -16.50
N LEU A 27 -4.90 11.19 -15.49
CA LEU A 27 -5.54 11.54 -14.21
C LEU A 27 -4.51 12.01 -13.18
N ARG A 28 -4.83 13.11 -12.48
CA ARG A 28 -4.01 13.65 -11.39
C ARG A 28 -4.46 13.03 -10.07
N LEU A 29 -3.60 12.22 -9.46
CA LEU A 29 -3.87 11.59 -8.16
C LEU A 29 -3.31 12.40 -7.00
N THR A 30 -4.04 12.48 -5.89
CA THR A 30 -3.52 12.99 -4.63
C THR A 30 -2.61 11.96 -3.97
N PRO A 31 -1.59 12.36 -3.19
CA PRO A 31 -0.84 11.43 -2.35
C PRO A 31 -1.75 10.69 -1.36
N THR A 32 -1.56 9.38 -1.21
CA THR A 32 -2.25 8.56 -0.21
C THR A 32 -1.27 8.19 0.89
N TRP A 33 -1.46 8.77 2.07
CA TRP A 33 -0.62 8.56 3.23
C TRP A 33 -1.23 7.51 4.14
N VAL A 34 -0.42 6.56 4.61
CA VAL A 34 -0.90 5.50 5.49
C VAL A 34 0.03 5.37 6.70
N PRO A 35 -0.49 5.52 7.92
CA PRO A 35 0.30 5.31 9.13
C PRO A 35 0.37 3.83 9.52
N ARG A 36 1.42 3.45 10.24
CA ARG A 36 1.58 2.11 10.83
C ARG A 36 1.91 2.22 12.31
N SER A 37 1.10 1.60 13.15
CA SER A 37 1.25 1.63 14.61
C SER A 37 2.51 0.91 15.13
N PHE A 38 3.06 0.00 14.33
CA PHE A 38 4.20 -0.83 14.71
C PHE A 38 5.54 -0.37 14.10
N LEU A 39 5.57 0.77 13.39
CA LEU A 39 6.76 1.27 12.71
C LEU A 39 6.97 2.77 12.96
N HIS A 40 8.24 3.15 12.98
CA HIS A 40 8.66 4.55 13.01
C HIS A 40 8.95 5.02 11.57
N PRO A 41 8.56 6.24 11.20
CA PRO A 41 8.74 6.74 9.85
C PRO A 41 10.23 7.05 9.59
N GLY A 42 10.71 6.63 8.42
CA GLY A 42 12.08 6.80 7.96
C GLY A 42 12.40 8.21 7.42
N LYS A 43 11.39 9.07 7.28
CA LYS A 43 11.49 10.51 6.98
C LYS A 43 11.97 10.87 5.56
N ARG A 44 11.94 9.92 4.62
CA ARG A 44 12.28 10.05 3.19
C ARG A 44 11.06 10.20 2.27
N ILE A 45 9.82 9.98 2.75
CA ILE A 45 8.59 10.14 1.95
C ILE A 45 8.17 11.59 1.62
N LYS A 46 9.04 12.57 1.88
CA LYS A 46 8.85 14.01 1.57
C LYS A 46 7.62 14.64 2.22
N LEU A 47 7.25 14.17 3.41
CA LEU A 47 6.30 14.84 4.28
C LEU A 47 6.97 15.94 5.09
N ALA A 48 6.23 17.00 5.39
CA ALA A 48 6.68 18.01 6.32
C ALA A 48 6.87 17.37 7.72
N PRO A 49 7.91 17.76 8.50
CA PRO A 49 8.22 17.10 9.77
C PRO A 49 7.05 17.04 10.76
N GLN A 50 6.22 18.08 10.81
CA GLN A 50 5.03 18.13 11.67
C GLN A 50 3.92 17.13 11.27
N ASP A 51 3.96 16.63 10.04
CA ASP A 51 2.92 15.74 9.49
C ASP A 51 3.27 14.26 9.65
N TRP A 52 4.47 13.89 10.10
CA TRP A 52 4.86 12.48 10.26
C TRP A 52 3.91 11.70 11.18
N TYR A 53 3.24 12.39 12.09
CA TYR A 53 2.22 11.83 12.97
C TYR A 53 0.88 12.58 12.84
N ALA A 54 0.51 12.99 11.62
CA ALA A 54 -0.72 13.75 11.37
C ALA A 54 -2.02 13.05 11.82
N TYR A 55 -1.99 11.72 11.98
CA TYR A 55 -3.10 10.91 12.50
C TYR A 55 -3.04 10.72 14.04
N GLY A 56 -2.05 11.32 14.70
CA GLY A 56 -1.75 11.15 16.11
C GLY A 56 -0.83 9.96 16.40
N ALA A 57 0.01 10.06 17.44
CA ALA A 57 0.98 9.02 17.79
C ALA A 57 0.33 7.63 18.04
N HIS A 58 -0.91 7.61 18.53
CA HIS A 58 -1.69 6.39 18.74
C HIS A 58 -2.04 5.63 17.44
N ARG A 59 -1.98 6.29 16.28
CA ARG A 59 -2.17 5.67 14.96
C ARG A 59 -0.83 5.23 14.33
N GLY A 60 0.30 5.57 14.95
CA GLY A 60 1.63 5.37 14.40
C GLY A 60 2.10 6.48 13.46
N GLY A 61 3.35 6.40 13.03
CA GLY A 61 3.91 7.34 12.06
C GLY A 61 3.54 6.99 10.63
N ILE A 62 3.51 7.98 9.74
CA ILE A 62 3.31 7.78 8.31
C ILE A 62 4.63 7.31 7.70
N ASP A 63 4.70 6.03 7.37
CA ASP A 63 5.83 5.34 6.76
C ASP A 63 5.51 4.77 5.37
N GLU A 64 4.24 4.83 4.96
CA GLU A 64 3.79 4.36 3.65
C GLU A 64 3.12 5.47 2.83
N ARG A 65 3.52 5.55 1.55
CA ARG A 65 2.80 6.30 0.51
C ARG A 65 2.29 5.34 -0.55
N TRP A 66 0.97 5.27 -0.73
CA TRP A 66 0.35 4.39 -1.71
C TRP A 66 0.11 5.14 -3.03
N PHE A 67 0.36 4.45 -4.14
CA PHE A 67 0.18 5.00 -5.48
C PHE A 67 -0.97 4.28 -6.18
N ALA A 68 -1.91 5.06 -6.72
CA ALA A 68 -3.06 4.54 -7.49
C ALA A 68 -3.76 3.38 -6.78
N SER A 69 -3.98 3.50 -5.47
CA SER A 69 -4.57 2.44 -4.67
C SER A 69 -6.09 2.47 -4.75
N THR A 70 -6.67 1.29 -4.97
CA THR A 70 -8.10 1.00 -4.79
C THR A 70 -8.35 0.11 -3.56
N THR A 71 -7.33 -0.12 -2.74
CA THR A 71 -7.34 -1.01 -1.58
C THR A 71 -7.41 -0.19 -0.30
N GLU A 72 -8.17 -0.67 0.69
CA GLU A 72 -8.26 -0.04 2.00
C GLU A 72 -7.11 -0.48 2.90
N ALA A 73 -6.63 0.40 3.77
CA ALA A 73 -5.63 0.06 4.78
C ALA A 73 -6.21 -0.96 5.77
N ALA A 74 -5.43 -1.99 6.12
CA ALA A 74 -5.77 -2.93 7.18
C ALA A 74 -5.25 -2.40 8.53
N ASN A 75 -5.73 -1.21 8.92
CA ASN A 75 -5.38 -0.54 10.15
C ASN A 75 -6.58 -0.53 11.10
N GLU A 76 -6.31 -0.72 12.40
CA GLU A 76 -7.29 -0.46 13.45
C GLU A 76 -7.66 1.03 13.49
N ASN A 77 -8.93 1.33 13.76
CA ASN A 77 -9.46 2.69 13.90
C ASN A 77 -9.19 3.62 12.70
N ARG A 78 -9.01 3.05 11.50
CA ARG A 78 -8.75 3.80 10.27
C ARG A 78 -9.87 4.74 9.87
N THR A 79 -9.54 5.77 9.09
CA THR A 79 -10.59 6.53 8.39
C THR A 79 -11.28 5.63 7.34
N PRO A 80 -12.56 5.87 7.00
CA PRO A 80 -13.29 5.04 6.04
C PRO A 80 -12.59 4.88 4.68
N ASP A 81 -11.83 5.88 4.27
CA ASP A 81 -11.12 5.98 3.00
C ASP A 81 -9.60 5.77 3.10
N GLU A 82 -9.08 5.41 4.28
CA GLU A 82 -7.65 5.23 4.48
C GLU A 82 -7.09 4.17 3.53
N GLY A 83 -6.03 4.51 2.81
CA GLY A 83 -5.44 3.66 1.77
C GLY A 83 -6.02 3.86 0.37
N LEU A 84 -7.14 4.56 0.18
CA LEU A 84 -7.67 4.85 -1.15
C LEU A 84 -6.96 6.06 -1.77
N SER A 85 -6.57 5.94 -3.03
CA SER A 85 -6.11 7.09 -3.81
C SER A 85 -7.29 7.85 -4.39
N TYR A 86 -7.17 9.18 -4.37
CA TYR A 86 -8.15 10.07 -4.96
C TYR A 86 -7.62 10.64 -6.27
N VAL A 87 -8.50 10.74 -7.27
CA VAL A 87 -8.34 11.64 -8.41
C VAL A 87 -8.80 13.03 -7.98
N ALA A 88 -8.01 14.07 -8.28
CA ALA A 88 -8.36 15.46 -8.03
C ALA A 88 -8.59 16.21 -9.34
N PHE A 89 -9.71 16.89 -9.46
CA PHE A 89 -10.07 17.67 -10.64
C PHE A 89 -11.00 18.83 -10.24
N GLU A 90 -10.70 20.05 -10.71
CA GLU A 90 -11.52 21.26 -10.51
C GLU A 90 -12.01 21.49 -9.06
N GLY A 91 -11.10 21.39 -8.09
CA GLY A 91 -11.44 21.61 -6.67
C GLY A 91 -12.25 20.49 -6.02
N GLN A 92 -12.56 19.42 -6.75
CA GLN A 92 -13.20 18.21 -6.26
C GLN A 92 -12.25 17.02 -6.28
N ARG A 93 -12.60 15.97 -5.54
CA ARG A 93 -11.91 14.68 -5.57
C ARG A 93 -12.87 13.50 -5.45
N TYR A 94 -12.50 12.37 -6.01
CA TYR A 94 -13.23 11.10 -5.93
C TYR A 94 -12.23 9.94 -5.91
N THR A 95 -12.63 8.80 -5.34
CA THR A 95 -11.69 7.68 -5.22
C THR A 95 -11.40 7.07 -6.59
N LEU A 96 -10.16 6.64 -6.81
CA LEU A 96 -9.79 5.86 -8.01
C LEU A 96 -10.61 4.56 -8.07
N ARG A 97 -10.98 4.00 -6.91
CA ARG A 97 -11.87 2.84 -6.82
C ARG A 97 -13.21 3.11 -7.48
N ASP A 98 -13.86 4.23 -7.13
CA ASP A 98 -15.15 4.60 -7.73
C ASP A 98 -14.98 4.88 -9.24
N ALA A 99 -13.89 5.53 -9.65
CA ALA A 99 -13.58 5.76 -11.06
C ALA A 99 -13.41 4.46 -11.87
N VAL A 100 -12.75 3.45 -11.30
CA VAL A 100 -12.59 2.12 -11.91
C VAL A 100 -13.92 1.37 -11.98
N SER A 101 -14.81 1.54 -10.99
CA SER A 101 -16.16 0.99 -11.06
C SER A 101 -16.99 1.60 -12.18
N GLU A 102 -16.87 2.90 -12.42
CA GLU A 102 -17.60 3.63 -13.48
C GLU A 102 -17.06 3.33 -14.89
N ALA A 103 -15.74 3.27 -15.06
CA ALA A 103 -15.10 3.22 -16.39
C ALA A 103 -13.98 2.17 -16.50
N GLY A 104 -14.17 1.00 -15.89
CA GLY A 104 -13.17 -0.07 -15.78
C GLY A 104 -12.35 -0.34 -17.06
N PRO A 105 -12.97 -0.73 -18.19
CA PRO A 105 -12.24 -0.98 -19.43
C PRO A 105 -11.48 0.23 -19.98
N ARG A 106 -12.01 1.45 -19.78
CA ARG A 106 -11.36 2.69 -20.24
C ARG A 106 -10.12 3.03 -19.41
N LEU A 107 -10.13 2.76 -18.11
CA LEU A 107 -9.00 3.06 -17.21
C LEU A 107 -7.95 1.95 -17.14
N VAL A 108 -8.38 0.69 -17.17
CA VAL A 108 -7.51 -0.48 -16.97
C VAL A 108 -7.13 -1.14 -18.30
N GLY A 109 -7.91 -0.92 -19.35
CA GLY A 109 -7.84 -1.64 -20.62
C GLY A 109 -8.74 -2.87 -20.63
N GLN A 110 -9.41 -3.11 -21.77
CA GLN A 110 -10.44 -4.15 -21.91
C GLN A 110 -9.94 -5.55 -21.48
N ALA A 111 -8.81 -6.01 -22.01
CA ALA A 111 -8.29 -7.35 -21.72
C ALA A 111 -7.94 -7.54 -20.22
N MET A 112 -7.38 -6.52 -19.58
CA MET A 112 -7.02 -6.56 -18.16
C MET A 112 -8.26 -6.50 -17.28
N PHE A 113 -9.22 -5.62 -17.61
CA PHE A 113 -10.47 -5.54 -16.87
C PHE A 113 -11.30 -6.82 -17.03
N ASP A 114 -11.31 -7.45 -18.22
CA ASP A 114 -12.00 -8.72 -18.41
C ASP A 114 -11.40 -9.86 -17.59
N LYS A 115 -10.09 -9.87 -17.42
CA LYS A 115 -9.40 -10.88 -16.62
C LYS A 115 -9.57 -10.67 -15.12
N TYR A 116 -9.39 -9.43 -14.64
CA TYR A 116 -9.26 -9.15 -13.21
C TYR A 116 -10.49 -8.47 -12.59
N LYS A 117 -11.33 -7.81 -13.40
CA LYS A 117 -12.55 -7.09 -12.99
C LYS A 117 -12.30 -6.05 -11.88
N ARG A 118 -11.09 -5.50 -11.82
CA ARG A 118 -10.62 -4.51 -10.84
C ARG A 118 -9.36 -3.80 -11.35
N TRP A 119 -8.86 -2.85 -10.58
CA TRP A 119 -7.50 -2.33 -10.70
C TRP A 119 -6.50 -3.38 -10.18
N PRO A 120 -5.68 -4.03 -11.05
CA PRO A 120 -4.97 -5.26 -10.69
C PRO A 120 -3.55 -5.02 -10.16
N VAL A 121 -3.14 -3.76 -10.02
CA VAL A 121 -1.78 -3.39 -9.59
C VAL A 121 -1.85 -2.61 -8.31
N TYR A 122 -0.89 -2.85 -7.42
CA TYR A 122 -0.81 -2.16 -6.16
C TYR A 122 0.64 -1.80 -5.86
N SER A 123 0.89 -0.49 -5.72
CA SER A 123 2.24 0.05 -5.59
C SER A 123 2.33 0.96 -4.37
N LYS A 124 3.46 0.88 -3.68
CA LYS A 124 3.73 1.66 -2.48
C LYS A 124 5.17 2.12 -2.45
N PHE A 125 5.41 3.23 -1.77
CA PHE A 125 6.71 3.57 -1.25
C PHE A 125 6.69 3.33 0.27
N PHE A 126 7.54 2.42 0.73
CA PHE A 126 7.79 2.13 2.14
C PHE A 126 9.02 2.91 2.61
N ASP A 127 8.92 3.46 3.81
CA ASP A 127 9.98 4.25 4.40
C ASP A 127 9.99 4.07 5.91
N ASN A 128 10.59 2.96 6.32
CA ASN A 128 10.65 2.54 7.71
C ASN A 128 12.00 2.98 8.30
N MET A 129 11.97 3.43 9.55
CA MET A 129 13.19 3.74 10.31
C MET A 129 13.93 2.48 10.76
N GLY A 130 13.24 1.34 10.89
CA GLY A 130 13.80 0.07 11.34
C GLY A 130 13.24 -1.14 10.59
N PRO A 131 13.66 -2.36 10.97
CA PRO A 131 13.23 -3.59 10.32
C PRO A 131 11.73 -3.85 10.53
N ILE A 132 11.12 -4.50 9.53
CA ILE A 132 9.74 -5.00 9.61
C ILE A 132 9.73 -6.44 10.10
N PRO A 133 8.61 -6.93 10.71
CA PRO A 133 8.51 -8.31 11.16
C PRO A 133 8.77 -9.31 10.03
N HIS A 134 9.37 -10.46 10.36
CA HIS A 134 9.48 -11.58 9.43
C HIS A 134 8.09 -11.99 8.95
N HIS A 135 7.91 -12.06 7.63
CA HIS A 135 6.65 -12.43 7.02
C HIS A 135 6.87 -13.11 5.68
N MET A 136 5.83 -13.78 5.19
CA MET A 136 5.83 -14.46 3.92
C MET A 136 4.54 -14.19 3.16
N HIS A 137 4.58 -14.27 1.84
CA HIS A 137 3.40 -14.14 0.98
C HIS A 137 3.04 -15.46 0.35
N GLN A 138 1.79 -15.88 0.54
CA GLN A 138 1.30 -17.14 0.02
C GLN A 138 1.31 -17.09 -1.51
N GLY A 139 1.77 -18.18 -2.13
CA GLY A 139 1.52 -18.42 -3.54
C GLY A 139 0.03 -18.67 -3.78
N PHE A 140 -0.42 -18.49 -5.04
CA PHE A 140 -1.83 -18.58 -5.43
C PHE A 140 -2.54 -19.84 -4.91
N LYS A 141 -1.90 -21.02 -4.99
CA LYS A 141 -2.47 -22.29 -4.52
C LYS A 141 -2.85 -22.25 -3.03
N HIS A 142 -2.01 -21.68 -2.18
CA HIS A 142 -2.25 -21.68 -0.73
C HIS A 142 -3.16 -20.52 -0.31
N ALA A 143 -3.04 -19.35 -0.94
CA ALA A 143 -3.93 -18.22 -0.68
C ALA A 143 -5.41 -18.56 -1.02
N ALA A 144 -5.63 -19.34 -2.08
CA ALA A 144 -6.97 -19.78 -2.47
C ALA A 144 -7.69 -20.59 -1.38
N LEU A 145 -6.96 -21.25 -0.48
CA LEU A 145 -7.56 -22.02 0.62
C LEU A 145 -8.28 -21.13 1.65
N THR A 146 -7.98 -19.83 1.67
CA THR A 146 -8.63 -18.83 2.54
C THR A 146 -9.48 -17.84 1.75
N GLY A 147 -9.75 -18.13 0.47
CA GLY A 147 -10.47 -17.21 -0.42
C GLY A 147 -9.68 -15.95 -0.77
N GLN A 148 -8.37 -15.94 -0.57
CA GLN A 148 -7.48 -14.82 -0.87
C GLN A 148 -6.66 -15.08 -2.13
N GLU A 149 -6.06 -14.01 -2.65
CA GLU A 149 -5.17 -14.09 -3.81
C GLU A 149 -3.71 -14.23 -3.38
N GLY A 150 -2.89 -14.83 -4.24
CA GLY A 150 -1.45 -14.79 -4.05
C GLY A 150 -0.93 -13.35 -4.10
N LYS A 151 0.13 -13.06 -3.35
CA LYS A 151 0.73 -11.72 -3.27
C LYS A 151 2.17 -11.74 -3.77
N PRO A 152 2.40 -11.91 -5.09
CA PRO A 152 3.73 -11.70 -5.65
C PRO A 152 4.10 -10.23 -5.51
N GLU A 153 5.35 -9.96 -5.14
CA GLU A 153 5.87 -8.61 -4.98
C GLU A 153 7.24 -8.46 -5.64
N SER A 154 7.56 -7.22 -5.98
CA SER A 154 8.88 -6.83 -6.50
C SER A 154 9.31 -5.55 -5.80
N TYR A 155 10.59 -5.46 -5.45
CA TYR A 155 11.15 -4.30 -4.79
C TYR A 155 12.05 -3.53 -5.75
N TYR A 156 11.88 -2.22 -5.79
CA TYR A 156 12.82 -1.29 -6.41
C TYR A 156 13.32 -0.32 -5.35
N PHE A 157 14.64 -0.18 -5.24
CA PHE A 157 15.30 0.70 -4.27
C PHE A 157 15.80 1.96 -4.99
N PRO A 158 14.96 3.02 -5.12
CA PRO A 158 15.32 4.23 -5.86
C PRO A 158 16.47 4.99 -5.19
N PRO A 159 17.63 5.17 -5.85
CA PRO A 159 18.77 5.91 -5.26
C PRO A 159 18.42 7.35 -4.87
N GLN A 160 17.49 7.98 -5.61
CA GLN A 160 17.07 9.36 -5.38
C GLN A 160 16.21 9.53 -4.12
N LEU A 161 15.68 8.44 -3.56
CA LEU A 161 14.87 8.47 -2.33
C LEU A 161 15.55 7.71 -1.17
N ASN A 162 16.70 7.06 -1.41
CA ASN A 162 17.50 6.35 -0.42
C ASN A 162 18.85 7.07 -0.21
N ASN A 163 18.79 8.34 0.16
CA ASN A 163 19.98 9.19 0.31
C ASN A 163 20.64 9.11 1.69
N VAL A 164 20.04 8.40 2.64
CA VAL A 164 20.54 8.17 4.00
C VAL A 164 20.19 6.76 4.45
N ASP A 165 21.07 6.18 5.26
CA ASP A 165 20.81 4.92 5.95
C ASP A 165 19.94 5.17 7.19
N ASN A 166 18.92 4.33 7.35
CA ASN A 166 18.10 4.25 8.56
C ASN A 166 18.64 3.17 9.51
N ASN A 167 17.97 2.90 10.63
CA ASN A 167 18.39 1.84 11.53
C ASN A 167 18.30 0.50 10.81
N PHE A 168 19.42 -0.22 10.72
CA PHE A 168 19.48 -1.57 10.15
C PHE A 168 19.04 -1.64 8.67
N ALA A 169 19.82 -1.01 7.80
CA ALA A 169 19.57 -0.89 6.35
C ALA A 169 19.82 -2.20 5.55
N TYR A 170 19.32 -3.32 6.06
CA TYR A 170 19.41 -4.64 5.42
C TYR A 170 18.03 -5.12 4.99
N THR A 171 17.97 -5.84 3.87
CA THR A 171 16.77 -6.55 3.43
C THR A 171 17.11 -8.03 3.30
N PHE A 172 16.35 -8.87 3.99
CA PHE A 172 16.56 -10.32 4.00
C PHE A 172 15.56 -10.97 3.05
N MET A 173 16.04 -11.91 2.22
CA MET A 173 15.23 -12.64 1.26
C MET A 173 15.50 -14.14 1.43
N GLY A 174 14.53 -14.84 2.03
CA GLY A 174 14.61 -16.28 2.27
C GLY A 174 15.12 -16.64 3.67
N LEU A 175 15.52 -17.90 3.82
CA LEU A 175 16.09 -18.49 5.03
C LEU A 175 17.56 -18.83 4.78
N GLU A 176 18.33 -19.01 5.85
CA GLU A 176 19.71 -19.50 5.75
C GLU A 176 19.78 -20.83 4.96
N PRO A 177 20.73 -20.98 4.01
CA PRO A 177 20.90 -22.23 3.29
C PRO A 177 21.08 -23.43 4.24
N GLY A 178 20.22 -24.44 4.07
CA GLY A 178 20.21 -25.64 4.92
C GLY A 178 19.09 -25.66 5.97
N THR A 179 18.39 -24.54 6.19
CA THR A 179 17.22 -24.52 7.07
C THR A 179 16.14 -25.51 6.62
N THR A 180 15.79 -26.42 7.52
CA THR A 180 14.79 -27.46 7.27
C THR A 180 13.38 -26.99 7.62
N LYS A 181 12.37 -27.61 7.00
CA LYS A 181 10.95 -27.36 7.36
C LYS A 181 10.64 -27.67 8.83
N ALA A 182 11.34 -28.64 9.42
CA ALA A 182 11.16 -29.01 10.82
C ALA A 182 11.64 -27.90 11.76
N GLN A 183 12.78 -27.25 11.46
CA GLN A 183 13.27 -26.09 12.20
C GLN A 183 12.28 -24.91 12.11
N VAL A 184 11.83 -24.56 10.90
CA VAL A 184 10.83 -23.49 10.74
C VAL A 184 9.56 -23.79 11.54
N ARG A 185 9.07 -25.04 11.50
CA ARG A 185 7.91 -25.45 12.30
C ARG A 185 8.17 -25.28 13.79
N LYS A 186 9.35 -25.67 14.29
CA LYS A 186 9.70 -25.52 15.70
C LYS A 186 9.68 -24.06 16.14
N CYS A 187 10.23 -23.14 15.33
CA CYS A 187 10.16 -21.70 15.59
C CYS A 187 8.71 -21.20 15.67
N LEU A 188 7.81 -21.71 14.82
CA LEU A 188 6.39 -21.35 14.86
C LEU A 188 5.68 -21.94 16.10
N GLU A 189 6.04 -23.15 16.53
CA GLU A 189 5.53 -23.79 17.75
C GLU A 189 6.02 -23.13 19.05
N ASP A 190 7.07 -22.30 18.97
CA ASP A 190 7.64 -21.54 20.07
C ASP A 190 7.25 -20.05 20.04
N TRP A 191 6.31 -19.66 19.16
CA TRP A 191 5.91 -18.25 18.95
C TRP A 191 5.61 -17.48 20.24
N ASP A 192 4.98 -18.12 21.22
CA ASP A 192 4.56 -17.53 22.49
C ASP A 192 5.52 -17.81 23.66
N LYS A 193 6.70 -18.39 23.39
CA LYS A 193 7.68 -18.80 24.42
C LYS A 193 8.85 -17.84 24.58
N GLY A 194 8.93 -16.79 23.76
CA GLY A 194 10.01 -15.81 23.77
C GLY A 194 10.62 -15.64 22.39
N ASP A 195 11.94 -15.43 22.33
CA ASP A 195 12.67 -15.51 21.06
C ASP A 195 12.55 -16.93 20.50
N ASN A 196 12.01 -17.05 19.29
CA ASN A 196 11.73 -18.33 18.66
C ASN A 196 12.85 -18.78 17.70
N GLY A 197 13.92 -17.99 17.57
CA GLY A 197 15.08 -18.30 16.74
C GLY A 197 14.79 -18.33 15.24
N ILE A 198 13.71 -17.72 14.76
CA ILE A 198 13.41 -17.67 13.30
C ILE A 198 14.43 -16.80 12.52
N LEU A 199 15.18 -15.98 13.24
CA LEU A 199 16.21 -15.09 12.70
C LEU A 199 17.63 -15.65 12.90
N ASP A 200 17.76 -16.83 13.52
CA ASP A 200 19.02 -17.55 13.74
C ASP A 200 19.25 -18.64 12.66
#